data_AF-A0A936DJE4-F1
#
_entry.id   AF-A0A936DJE4-F1
#
_cell.length_a   1.000
_cell.length_b   1.000
_cell.length_c   1.000
_cell.angle_alpha   90.00
_cell.angle_beta   90.00
_cell.angle_gamma   90.00
#
_symmetry.space_group_name_H-M   'P 1'
#
loop_
_entity.id
_entity.type
_entity.pdbx_description
1 polymer ?
#
loop_
_entity_poly.entity_id
_entity_poly.type
_entity_poly.pdbx_seq_one_letter_code
_entity_poly.pdbx_strand_id
1 'polypeptide(L)'
;MLVWLAAALGLFVLQTLVPNSLRYFGGDGPLGASLRAALGPRDATPRASVLADRAARALANLHEAMVVFVPLALVAHAQHADDAKLGAAIFVLARVAYVPAYLSGVPGVRSTAWVVSWVGLAMMIAALSWG
;
A
#
# COMPACT_ATOMS: atom_id res chain seq x y z
N MET A 1 -6.43 8.93 15.51
CA MET A 1 -5.56 7.83 15.10
C MET A 1 -6.32 6.69 14.41
N LEU A 2 -7.41 6.19 15.00
CA LEU A 2 -8.21 5.08 14.43
C LEU A 2 -8.58 5.23 12.95
N VAL A 3 -9.00 6.42 12.50
CA VAL A 3 -9.31 6.66 11.08
C VAL A 3 -8.12 6.38 10.15
N TRP A 4 -6.91 6.77 10.55
CA TRP A 4 -5.70 6.56 9.76
C TRP A 4 -5.23 5.11 9.80
N LEU A 5 -5.38 4.44 10.94
CA LEU A 5 -5.13 3.01 11.05
C LEU A 5 -6.09 2.21 10.14
N ALA A 6 -7.38 2.51 10.20
CA ALA A 6 -8.40 1.89 9.36
C ALA A 6 -8.15 2.16 7.87
N ALA A 7 -7.80 3.39 7.50
CA ALA A 7 -7.49 3.74 6.13
C ALA A 7 -6.24 3.02 5.60
N ALA A 8 -5.18 2.89 6.42
CA ALA A 8 -3.97 2.15 6.04
C ALA A 8 -4.24 0.65 5.85
N LEU A 9 -5.01 0.04 6.74
CA LEU A 9 -5.44 -1.35 6.63
C LEU A 9 -6.36 -1.56 5.42
N GLY A 10 -7.29 -0.65 5.17
CA GLY A 10 -8.14 -0.67 3.98
C GLY A 10 -7.32 -0.58 2.70
N LEU A 11 -6.36 0.35 2.63
CA LEU A 11 -5.43 0.45 1.50
C LEU A 11 -4.63 -0.83 1.31
N PHE A 12 -4.13 -1.42 2.40
CA PHE A 12 -3.39 -2.69 2.37
C PHE A 12 -4.24 -3.82 1.79
N VAL A 13 -5.46 -4.01 2.30
CA VAL A 13 -6.39 -5.02 1.78
C VAL A 13 -6.66 -4.78 0.30
N LEU A 14 -6.98 -3.55 -0.09
CA LEU A 14 -7.20 -3.21 -1.50
C LEU A 14 -5.98 -3.54 -2.36
N GLN A 15 -4.78 -3.19 -1.92
CA GLN A 15 -3.55 -3.48 -2.68
C GLN A 15 -3.23 -4.98 -2.76
N THR A 16 -3.63 -5.83 -1.80
CA THR A 16 -3.43 -7.29 -1.94
C THR A 16 -4.23 -7.89 -3.11
N LEU A 17 -5.33 -7.24 -3.49
CA LEU A 17 -6.17 -7.66 -4.60
C LEU A 17 -5.60 -7.19 -5.96
N VAL A 18 -5.00 -6.00 -6.03
CA VAL A 18 -4.59 -5.38 -7.30
C VAL A 18 -3.65 -6.25 -8.17
N PRO A 19 -2.53 -6.81 -7.68
CA PRO A 19 -1.63 -7.61 -8.51
C PRO A 19 -2.30 -8.86 -9.07
N ASN A 20 -3.12 -9.52 -8.24
CA ASN A 20 -3.86 -10.71 -8.64
C ASN A 20 -4.93 -10.36 -9.68
N SER A 21 -5.70 -9.30 -9.46
CA SER A 21 -6.69 -8.83 -10.42
C SER A 21 -6.07 -8.51 -11.77
N LEU A 22 -4.94 -7.79 -11.78
CA LEU A 22 -4.21 -7.46 -13.01
C LEU A 22 -3.60 -8.70 -13.70
N ARG A 23 -3.23 -9.72 -12.93
CA ARG A 23 -2.67 -10.97 -13.48
C ARG A 23 -3.74 -11.84 -14.15
N TYR A 24 -4.92 -11.98 -13.55
CA TYR A 24 -5.97 -12.87 -14.07
C TYR A 24 -6.93 -12.18 -15.05
N PHE A 25 -7.21 -10.89 -14.83
CA PHE A 25 -8.24 -10.15 -15.56
C PHE A 25 -7.69 -8.98 -16.39
N GLY A 26 -6.37 -8.77 -16.39
CA GLY A 26 -5.73 -7.69 -17.13
C GLY A 26 -5.33 -8.01 -18.57
N GLY A 27 -5.76 -9.16 -19.12
CA GLY A 27 -5.50 -9.56 -20.50
C GLY A 27 -6.77 -9.62 -21.35
N ASP A 28 -6.61 -9.75 -22.67
CA ASP A 28 -7.70 -9.66 -23.65
C ASP A 28 -8.54 -10.96 -23.81
N GLY A 29 -8.35 -11.91 -22.89
CA GLY A 29 -9.05 -13.20 -22.92
C GLY A 29 -10.52 -13.09 -22.50
N PRO A 30 -11.37 -14.05 -22.91
CA PRO A 30 -12.77 -14.07 -22.47
C PRO A 30 -12.85 -14.27 -20.95
N LEU A 31 -13.77 -13.54 -20.28
CA LEU A 31 -13.96 -13.55 -18.82
C LEU A 31 -14.04 -14.97 -18.24
N GLY A 32 -14.71 -15.89 -18.94
CA GLY A 32 -14.83 -17.29 -18.51
C GLY A 32 -13.49 -18.03 -18.39
N ALA A 33 -12.51 -17.73 -19.25
CA ALA A 33 -11.18 -18.31 -19.15
C ALA A 33 -10.39 -17.72 -17.97
N SER A 34 -10.49 -16.41 -17.75
CA SER A 34 -9.89 -15.72 -16.59
C SER A 34 -10.44 -16.24 -15.26
N LEU A 35 -11.76 -16.46 -15.18
CA LEU A 35 -12.41 -17.02 -13.98
C LEU A 35 -11.95 -18.46 -13.71
N ARG A 36 -11.87 -19.30 -14.75
CA ARG A 36 -11.34 -20.68 -14.62
C ARG A 36 -9.89 -20.68 -14.15
N ALA A 37 -9.06 -19.77 -14.65
CA ALA A 37 -7.67 -19.63 -14.21
C ALA A 37 -7.57 -19.14 -12.76
N ALA A 38 -8.43 -18.20 -12.34
CA ALA A 38 -8.43 -17.66 -10.98
C ALA A 38 -8.93 -18.67 -9.91
N LEU A 39 -9.84 -19.57 -10.30
CA LEU A 39 -10.39 -20.62 -9.42
C LEU A 39 -9.62 -21.96 -9.51
N GLY A 40 -8.75 -22.10 -10.50
CA GLY A 40 -7.97 -23.31 -10.74
C GLY A 40 -6.78 -23.49 -9.78
N PRO A 41 -6.06 -24.62 -9.90
CA PRO A 41 -4.86 -24.89 -9.11
C PRO A 41 -3.79 -23.81 -9.31
N ARG A 42 -3.10 -23.42 -8.23
CA ARG A 42 -2.09 -22.35 -8.25
C ARG A 42 -0.75 -22.77 -8.87
N ASP A 43 -0.63 -24.00 -9.32
CA ASP A 43 0.60 -24.54 -9.91
C ASP A 43 0.84 -23.99 -11.34
N ALA A 44 -0.22 -23.55 -12.02
CA ALA A 44 -0.18 -22.97 -13.36
C ALA A 44 -0.69 -21.51 -13.36
N THR A 45 -0.02 -20.64 -12.59
CA THR A 45 -0.39 -19.21 -12.57
C THR A 45 -0.12 -18.53 -13.91
N PRO A 46 -1.06 -17.70 -14.41
CA PRO A 46 -0.82 -16.92 -15.62
C PRO A 46 0.41 -16.03 -15.49
N ARG A 47 1.17 -15.89 -16.59
CA ARG A 47 2.33 -15.01 -16.63
C ARG A 47 1.90 -13.58 -16.30
N ALA A 48 2.61 -12.95 -15.36
CA ALA A 48 2.31 -11.59 -14.95
C ALA A 48 2.59 -10.59 -16.09
N SER A 49 1.67 -9.65 -16.28
CA SER A 49 1.89 -8.48 -17.12
C SER A 49 2.86 -7.51 -16.44
N VAL A 50 3.47 -6.60 -17.22
CA VAL A 50 4.35 -5.54 -16.67
C VAL A 50 3.62 -4.71 -15.61
N LEU A 51 2.32 -4.47 -15.80
CA LEU A 51 1.49 -3.73 -14.85
C LEU A 51 1.23 -4.53 -13.57
N ALA A 52 0.94 -5.83 -13.68
CA ALA A 52 0.78 -6.73 -12.53
C ALA A 52 2.09 -6.82 -11.71
N ASP A 53 3.24 -6.88 -12.37
CA ASP A 53 4.55 -6.85 -11.71
C ASP A 53 4.84 -5.52 -11.00
N ARG A 54 4.44 -4.39 -11.62
CA ARG A 54 4.52 -3.07 -10.95
C ARG A 54 3.64 -3.03 -9.71
N ALA A 55 2.41 -3.53 -9.80
CA ALA A 55 1.51 -3.62 -8.66
C ALA A 55 2.07 -4.51 -7.54
N ALA A 56 2.66 -5.66 -7.90
CA ALA A 56 3.26 -6.57 -6.92
C ALA A 56 4.42 -5.91 -6.15
N ARG A 57 5.27 -5.15 -6.84
CA ARG A 57 6.34 -4.37 -6.18
C ARG A 57 5.80 -3.22 -5.33
N ALA A 58 4.73 -2.56 -5.76
CA ALA A 58 4.07 -1.53 -4.95
C ALA A 58 3.51 -2.12 -3.65
N LEU A 59 2.86 -3.30 -3.72
CA LEU A 59 2.36 -4.03 -2.57
C LEU A 59 3.48 -4.51 -1.64
N ALA A 60 4.60 -5.01 -2.18
CA ALA A 60 5.76 -5.39 -1.37
C ALA A 60 6.29 -4.19 -0.56
N ASN A 61 6.37 -3.01 -1.18
CA ASN A 61 6.77 -1.80 -0.48
C ASN A 61 5.77 -1.36 0.60
N LEU A 62 4.46 -1.58 0.38
CA LEU A 62 3.47 -1.31 1.43
C LEU A 62 3.63 -2.27 2.61
N HIS A 63 3.93 -3.56 2.39
CA HIS A 63 4.20 -4.50 3.49
C HIS A 63 5.32 -4.00 4.41
N GLU A 64 6.45 -3.61 3.83
CA GLU A 64 7.59 -3.04 4.59
C GLU A 64 7.16 -1.80 5.39
N ALA A 65 6.38 -0.92 4.76
CA ALA A 65 5.92 0.31 5.40
C ALA A 65 4.92 0.05 6.54
N MET A 66 4.04 -0.94 6.39
CA MET A 66 3.03 -1.29 7.38
C MET A 66 3.65 -1.86 8.66
N VAL A 67 4.77 -2.59 8.55
CA VAL A 67 5.53 -3.09 9.72
C VAL A 67 5.98 -1.93 10.62
N VAL A 68 6.26 -0.75 10.06
CA VAL A 68 6.65 0.44 10.84
C VAL A 68 5.44 1.26 11.26
N PHE A 69 4.51 1.52 10.33
CA PHE A 69 3.37 2.40 10.57
C PHE A 69 2.40 1.86 11.62
N VAL A 70 2.04 0.57 11.54
CA VAL A 70 1.00 -0.01 12.41
C VAL A 70 1.43 0.06 13.89
N PRO A 71 2.63 -0.37 14.30
CA PRO A 71 3.07 -0.22 15.68
C PRO A 71 3.09 1.24 16.15
N LEU A 72 3.61 2.16 15.33
CA LEU A 72 3.63 3.59 15.68
C LEU A 72 2.22 4.15 15.88
N ALA A 73 1.29 3.83 14.99
CA ALA A 73 -0.10 4.26 15.08
C ALA A 73 -0.80 3.67 16.30
N LEU A 74 -0.52 2.41 16.66
CA LEU A 74 -1.07 1.78 17.86
C LEU A 74 -0.54 2.43 19.14
N VAL A 75 0.77 2.66 19.23
CA VAL A 75 1.39 3.35 20.38
C VAL A 75 0.83 4.77 20.52
N ALA A 76 0.79 5.53 19.43
CA ALA A 76 0.19 6.87 19.43
C ALA A 76 -1.28 6.88 19.80
N HIS A 77 -2.04 5.86 19.41
CA HIS A 77 -3.42 5.73 19.85
C HIS A 77 -3.53 5.47 21.35
N ALA A 78 -2.70 4.57 21.89
CA ALA A 78 -2.69 4.19 23.29
C ALA A 78 -2.25 5.34 24.23
N GLN A 79 -1.33 6.18 23.76
CA GLN A 79 -0.86 7.37 24.50
C GLN A 79 -1.75 8.60 24.29
N HIS A 80 -2.81 8.51 23.50
CA HIS A 80 -3.62 9.67 23.10
C HIS A 80 -2.79 10.81 22.48
N ALA A 81 -1.72 10.46 21.74
CA ALA A 81 -0.81 11.40 21.11
C ALA A 81 -1.45 12.07 19.89
N ASP A 82 -2.16 13.17 20.12
CA ASP A 82 -2.91 13.88 19.09
C ASP A 82 -2.01 14.52 18.03
N ASP A 83 -0.80 14.93 18.41
CA ASP A 83 0.19 15.51 17.50
C ASP A 83 0.71 14.52 16.45
N ALA A 84 0.66 13.21 16.75
CA ALA A 84 1.03 12.16 15.80
C ALA A 84 0.01 12.00 14.66
N LYS A 85 -1.22 12.55 14.79
CA LYS A 85 -2.28 12.41 13.77
C LYS A 85 -1.90 13.03 12.42
N LEU A 86 -1.15 14.14 12.42
CA LEU A 86 -0.70 14.79 11.19
C LEU A 86 0.31 13.91 10.44
N GLY A 87 1.29 13.34 11.16
CA GLY A 87 2.26 12.40 10.57
C GLY A 87 1.57 11.17 9.99
N ALA A 88 0.56 10.64 10.69
CA ALA A 88 -0.23 9.51 10.20
C ALA A 88 -1.03 9.85 8.93
N ALA A 89 -1.64 11.03 8.87
CA ALA A 89 -2.35 11.52 7.68
C ALA A 89 -1.41 11.61 6.47
N ILE A 90 -0.25 12.23 6.64
CA ILE A 90 0.77 12.38 5.60
C ILE A 90 1.22 11.02 5.10
N PHE A 91 1.51 10.08 5.99
CA PHE A 91 1.89 8.72 5.61
C PHE A 91 0.82 8.06 4.74
N VAL A 92 -0.43 8.00 5.22
CA VAL A 92 -1.50 7.28 4.53
C VAL A 92 -1.82 7.91 3.17
N LEU A 93 -1.95 9.23 3.10
CA LEU A 93 -2.23 9.93 1.84
C LEU A 93 -1.11 9.75 0.82
N ALA A 94 0.15 9.80 1.28
CA ALA A 94 1.29 9.51 0.41
C ALA A 94 1.29 8.06 -0.10
N ARG A 95 0.85 7.08 0.71
CA ARG A 95 0.69 5.69 0.26
C ARG A 95 -0.44 5.51 -0.75
N VAL A 96 -1.54 6.23 -0.59
CA VAL A 96 -2.61 6.27 -1.61
C VAL A 96 -2.06 6.80 -2.94
N ALA A 97 -1.31 7.90 -2.91
CA ALA A 97 -0.68 8.48 -4.11
C ALA A 97 0.45 7.61 -4.70
N TYR A 98 1.16 6.85 -3.86
CA TYR A 98 2.25 5.95 -4.27
C TYR A 98 1.76 4.87 -5.23
N VAL A 99 0.52 4.37 -5.07
CA VAL A 99 -0.04 3.30 -5.91
C VAL A 99 -0.12 3.71 -7.39
N PRO A 100 -0.90 4.74 -7.80
CA PRO A 100 -0.95 5.16 -9.19
C PRO A 100 0.41 5.66 -9.70
N ALA A 101 1.23 6.30 -8.85
CA ALA A 101 2.58 6.72 -9.21
C ALA A 101 3.49 5.54 -9.58
N TYR A 102 3.37 4.40 -8.88
CA TYR A 102 4.16 3.22 -9.19
C TYR A 102 3.68 2.53 -10.47
N LEU A 103 2.36 2.51 -10.69
CA LEU A 103 1.75 1.87 -11.86
C LEU A 103 2.04 2.64 -13.16
N SER A 104 2.06 3.98 -13.11
CA SER A 104 2.29 4.84 -14.29
C SER A 104 3.67 4.61 -14.92
N GLY A 105 4.67 4.26 -14.11
CA GLY A 105 6.06 4.10 -14.56
C GLY A 105 6.77 5.42 -14.83
N VAL A 106 6.18 6.56 -14.45
CA VAL A 106 6.83 7.87 -14.57
C VAL A 106 8.01 7.93 -13.59
N PRO A 107 9.24 8.19 -14.06
CA PRO A 107 10.40 8.31 -13.18
C PRO A 107 10.20 9.40 -12.12
N GLY A 108 10.70 9.18 -10.90
CA GLY A 108 10.71 10.17 -9.82
C GLY A 108 9.41 10.31 -9.02
N VAL A 109 8.22 10.16 -9.64
CA VAL A 109 6.93 10.41 -8.94
C VAL A 109 6.74 9.47 -7.75
N ARG A 110 7.03 8.17 -7.94
CA ARG A 110 6.98 7.19 -6.84
C ARG A 110 7.95 7.54 -5.71
N SER A 111 9.13 8.06 -6.04
CA SER A 111 10.18 8.36 -5.05
C SER A 111 9.77 9.56 -4.20
N THR A 112 9.14 10.58 -4.80
CA THR A 112 8.58 11.70 -4.06
C THR A 112 7.52 11.24 -3.08
N ALA A 113 6.56 10.41 -3.54
CA ALA A 113 5.53 9.85 -2.66
C ALA A 113 6.14 9.01 -1.52
N TRP A 114 7.17 8.22 -1.82
CA TRP A 114 7.91 7.45 -0.81
C TRP A 114 8.55 8.37 0.24
N VAL A 115 9.29 9.41 -0.17
CA VAL A 115 9.92 10.37 0.76
C VAL A 115 8.87 11.05 1.64
N VAL A 116 7.74 11.47 1.08
CA VAL A 116 6.65 12.08 1.85
C VAL A 116 6.09 11.10 2.89
N SER A 117 5.94 9.81 2.56
CA SER A 117 5.55 8.79 3.54
C SER A 117 6.55 8.70 4.69
N TRP A 118 7.86 8.77 4.42
CA TRP A 118 8.90 8.75 5.47
C TRP A 118 8.87 9.97 6.37
N VAL A 119 8.61 11.16 5.82
CA VAL A 119 8.40 12.37 6.61
C VAL A 119 7.23 12.17 7.59
N GLY A 120 6.12 11.58 7.13
CA GLY A 120 4.99 11.23 8.00
C GLY A 120 5.38 10.31 9.16
N LEU A 121 6.17 9.27 8.90
CA LEU A 121 6.67 8.36 9.96
C LEU A 121 7.60 9.08 10.94
N ALA A 122 8.53 9.90 10.43
CA ALA A 122 9.45 10.68 11.27
C ALA A 122 8.68 11.65 12.19
N MET A 123 7.62 12.28 11.69
CA MET A 123 6.73 13.13 12.49
C MET A 123 6.02 12.34 13.59
N MET A 124 5.55 11.13 13.30
CA MET A 124 4.94 10.27 14.33
C MET A 124 5.95 9.89 15.42
N ILE A 125 7.18 9.53 15.03
CA ILE A 125 8.25 9.19 15.97
C ILE A 125 8.60 10.40 16.85
N ALA A 126 8.75 11.58 16.23
CA ALA A 126 8.98 12.83 16.95
C ALA A 126 7.88 13.11 17.98
N ALA A 127 6.62 13.05 17.56
CA ALA A 127 5.47 13.27 18.47
C ALA A 127 5.45 12.31 19.66
N LEU A 128 5.91 11.07 19.49
CA LEU A 128 5.99 10.07 20.56
C LEU A 128 7.23 10.21 21.45
N SER A 129 8.26 10.94 21.01
CA SER A 129 9.52 11.07 21.73
C SER A 129 9.52 12.22 22.74
N TRP A 130 8.61 13.17 22.56
CA TRP A 130 8.49 14.38 23.40
C TRP A 130 7.10 14.52 24.06
N GLY A 131 6.25 13.49 23.95
CA GLY A 131 4.89 13.43 24.50
C GLY A 131 4.79 12.72 25.84
#